data_AF-A0A7H8SA48-F1
#
_entry.id   AF-A0A7H8SA48-F1
#
_cell.length_a   1.000
_cell.length_b   1.000
_cell.length_c   1.000
_cell.angle_alpha   90.00
_cell.angle_beta   90.00
_cell.angle_gamma   90.00
#
_symmetry.space_group_name_H-M   'P 1'
#
loop_
_entity.id
_entity.type
_entity.pdbx_description
1 polymer ?
#
loop_
_entity_poly.entity_id
_entity_poly.type
_entity_poly.pdbx_seq_one_letter_code
_entity_poly.pdbx_strand_id
1 'polypeptide(L)' 'MDKNKSYRRFKLIFHSFIFIFAVGLILASIAGWNEMDRAMLYLILGIVFAAESIFGFYKNFRQRLAE' A
#
# COMPACT_ATOMS: atom_id res chain seq x y z
N MET A 1 16.26 23.15 4.36
CA MET A 1 15.22 22.17 3.95
C MET A 1 14.87 21.36 5.19
N ASP A 2 13.66 21.55 5.73
CA ASP A 2 13.27 20.91 6.99
C ASP A 2 13.20 19.39 6.80
N LYS A 3 14.15 18.67 7.41
CA LYS A 3 14.35 17.22 7.25
C LYS A 3 13.06 16.45 7.56
N ASN A 4 12.24 16.96 8.48
CA ASN A 4 10.99 16.34 8.88
C ASN A 4 9.93 16.38 7.77
N LYS A 5 9.83 17.50 7.05
CA LYS A 5 8.85 17.70 5.97
C LYS A 5 9.17 16.88 4.72
N SER A 6 10.45 16.72 4.39
CA SER A 6 10.91 15.90 3.25
C SER A 6 10.69 14.40 3.51
N TYR A 7 11.07 13.92 4.69
CA TYR A 7 10.83 12.52 5.09
C TYR A 7 9.35 12.14 5.08
N ARG A 8 8.48 13.04 5.55
CA ARG A 8 7.03 12.85 5.54
C ARG A 8 6.44 12.72 4.13
N ARG A 9 6.95 13.52 3.17
CA ARG A 9 6.55 13.42 1.76
C ARG A 9 7.01 12.12 1.12
N PHE A 10 8.26 11.71 1.36
CA PHE A 10 8.77 10.41 0.90
C PHE A 10 7.89 9.26 1.40
N LYS A 11 7.55 9.26 2.69
CA LYS A 11 6.71 8.21 3.29
C LYS A 11 5.33 8.10 2.63
N LEU A 12 4.71 9.23 2.32
CA LEU A 12 3.44 9.30 1.59
C LEU A 12 3.55 8.68 0.20
N ILE A 13 4.55 9.09 -0.57
CA ILE A 13 4.77 8.61 -1.94
C ILE A 13 5.07 7.10 -1.92
N PHE A 14 5.87 6.63 -0.96
CA PHE A 14 6.16 5.21 -0.80
C PHE A 14 4.88 4.39 -0.53
N HIS A 15 4.03 4.84 0.40
CA HIS A 15 2.77 4.14 0.68
C HIS A 15 1.81 4.21 -0.52
N SER A 16 1.72 5.35 -1.22
CA SER A 16 0.95 5.46 -2.47
C SER A 16 1.40 4.43 -3.51
N PHE A 17 2.70 4.30 -3.71
CA PHE A 17 3.27 3.38 -4.69
C PHE A 17 2.96 1.92 -4.34
N ILE A 18 3.19 1.53 -3.08
CA ILE A 18 2.88 0.18 -2.60
C ILE A 18 1.37 -0.11 -2.69
N PHE A 19 0.52 0.89 -2.44
CA PHE A 19 -0.92 0.72 -2.56
C PHE A 19 -1.35 0.42 -4.00
N ILE A 20 -0.83 1.19 -4.97
CA ILE A 20 -1.12 0.96 -6.40
C ILE A 20 -0.63 -0.43 -6.82
N PHE A 21 0.58 -0.82 -6.39
CA PHE A 21 1.11 -2.14 -6.63
C PHE A 21 0.22 -3.25 -6.04
N ALA A 22 -0.23 -3.07 -4.80
CA ALA A 22 -1.11 -4.02 -4.12
C ALA A 22 -2.45 -4.20 -4.85
N VAL A 23 -3.07 -3.10 -5.29
CA VAL A 23 -4.29 -3.14 -6.11
C VAL A 23 -4.05 -3.89 -7.42
N GLY A 24 -2.95 -3.61 -8.12
CA GLY A 24 -2.57 -4.33 -9.33
C GLY A 24 -2.37 -5.83 -9.09
N LEU A 25 -1.70 -6.19 -8.00
CA LEU A 25 -1.48 -7.59 -7.62
C LEU A 25 -2.80 -8.32 -7.31
N ILE A 26 -3.72 -7.67 -6.59
CA ILE A 26 -5.06 -8.22 -6.30
C ILE A 26 -5.83 -8.45 -7.61
N LEU A 27 -5.89 -7.44 -8.49
CA LEU A 27 -6.60 -7.55 -9.76
C LEU A 27 -6.01 -8.65 -10.66
N ALA A 28 -4.68 -8.72 -10.76
CA ALA A 28 -3.99 -9.77 -11.51
C ALA A 28 -4.26 -11.16 -10.93
N SER A 29 -4.27 -11.29 -9.60
CA SER A 29 -4.54 -12.57 -8.92
C SER A 29 -5.98 -13.04 -9.12
N ILE A 30 -6.94 -12.11 -9.18
CA ILE A 30 -8.35 -12.42 -9.47
C ILE A 30 -8.53 -12.78 -10.95
N ALA A 31 -7.90 -12.03 -11.87
CA ALA A 31 -8.01 -12.28 -13.30
C ALA A 31 -7.36 -13.63 -13.71
N GLY A 32 -6.21 -13.97 -13.14
CA GLY A 32 -5.48 -15.21 -13.40
C GLY A 32 -5.83 -16.36 -12.45
N TRP A 33 -6.99 -16.31 -11.76
CA TRP A 33 -7.32 -17.25 -10.67
C TRP A 33 -7.20 -18.73 -11.05
N ASN A 34 -7.58 -19.08 -12.29
CA ASN A 34 -7.54 -20.46 -12.79
C ASN A 34 -6.19 -20.85 -13.43
N GLU A 35 -5.33 -19.88 -13.71
CA GLU A 35 -4.07 -20.06 -14.46
C GLU A 35 -2.84 -19.99 -13.56
N MET A 36 -2.99 -19.42 -12.35
CA MET A 36 -1.92 -19.25 -11.39
C MET A 36 -2.07 -20.23 -10.22
N ASP A 37 -1.17 -21.21 -10.13
CA ASP A 37 -1.10 -22.18 -9.01
C ASP A 37 -1.09 -21.54 -7.62
N ARG A 38 -0.69 -20.26 -7.54
CA ARG A 38 -0.50 -19.51 -6.29
C ARG A 38 -1.38 -18.26 -6.22
N ALA A 39 -2.46 -18.17 -7.00
CA ALA A 39 -3.37 -17.02 -7.02
C ALA A 39 -3.82 -16.60 -5.61
N MET A 40 -4.20 -17.56 -4.76
CA MET A 40 -4.61 -17.30 -3.38
C MET A 40 -3.51 -16.66 -2.53
N LEU A 41 -2.25 -17.09 -2.67
CA LEU A 41 -1.12 -16.51 -1.94
C LEU A 41 -0.86 -15.06 -2.38
N TYR A 42 -0.95 -14.78 -3.68
CA TYR A 42 -0.76 -13.43 -4.22
C TYR A 42 -1.92 -12.50 -3.84
N LEU A 43 -3.14 -13.03 -3.76
CA LEU A 43 -4.30 -12.30 -3.24
C LEU A 43 -4.08 -11.90 -1.78
N ILE A 44 -3.66 -12.84 -0.92
CA ILE A 44 -3.35 -12.56 0.49
C ILE A 44 -2.23 -11.53 0.60
N LEU A 45 -1.16 -11.68 -0.18
CA LEU A 45 -0.04 -10.73 -0.19
C LEU A 45 -0.49 -9.32 -0.59
N GLY A 46 -1.34 -9.21 -1.62
CA GLY A 46 -1.92 -7.96 -2.05
C GLY A 46 -2.78 -7.31 -0.96
N ILE A 47 -3.61 -8.08 -0.27
CA ILE A 47 -4.43 -7.59 0.84
C ILE A 47 -3.55 -7.07 1.99
N VAL A 48 -2.47 -7.80 2.35
CA VAL A 48 -1.53 -7.37 3.40
C VAL A 48 -0.86 -6.04 3.03
N PHE A 49 -0.36 -5.91 1.79
CA PHE A 49 0.25 -4.66 1.32
C PHE A 49 -0.74 -3.50 1.25
N ALA A 50 -1.98 -3.75 0.85
CA ALA A 50 -3.03 -2.74 0.85
C ALA A 50 -3.33 -2.27 2.28
N ALA A 51 -3.48 -3.20 3.23
CA ALA A 51 -3.76 -2.90 4.63
C ALA A 51 -2.63 -2.09 5.30
N GLU A 52 -1.37 -2.52 5.14
CA GLU A 52 -0.19 -1.79 5.62
C GLU A 52 -0.13 -0.37 5.06
N SER A 53 -0.41 -0.23 3.76
CA SER A 53 -0.40 1.09 3.13
C SER A 53 -1.49 2.00 3.70
N ILE A 54 -2.74 1.52 3.79
CA ILE A 54 -3.88 2.25 4.38
C ILE A 54 -3.57 2.67 5.82
N PHE A 55 -2.98 1.78 6.63
CA PHE A 55 -2.60 2.09 8.00
C PHE A 55 -1.55 3.20 8.08
N GLY A 56 -0.53 3.15 7.22
CA GLY A 56 0.48 4.20 7.14
C GLY A 56 -0.08 5.55 6.66
N PHE A 57 -1.05 5.54 5.74
CA PHE A 57 -1.80 6.73 5.34
C PHE A 57 -2.60 7.31 6.50
N TYR A 58 -3.37 6.47 7.19
CA TYR A 58 -4.21 6.89 8.32
C TYR A 58 -3.37 7.51 9.45
N LYS A 59 -2.26 6.87 9.82
CA LYS A 59 -1.33 7.40 10.83
C LYS A 59 -0.78 8.77 10.44
N ASN A 60 -0.39 8.94 9.18
CA ASN A 60 0.13 10.21 8.69
C ASN A 60 -0.95 11.31 8.59
N PHE A 61 -2.20 10.95 8.30
CA PHE A 61 -3.32 11.89 8.30
C PHE A 61 -3.68 12.33 9.72
N ARG A 62 -3.71 11.40 10.68
CA ARG A 62 -3.95 11.69 12.10
C ARG A 62 -2.87 12.61 12.69
N GLN A 63 -1.60 12.41 12.31
CA GLN A 63 -0.51 13.29 12.71
C GLN A 63 -0.68 14.73 12.20
N ARG A 64 -1.28 14.92 11.01
CA ARG A 64 -1.59 16.26 10.47
C ARG A 64 -2.76 16.97 11.15
N LEU A 65 -3.65 16.23 11.82
CA LEU A 65 -4.77 16.78 12.59
C LEU A 65 -4.37 17.17 14.02
N ALA A 66 -3.25 16.65 14.52
CA ALA A 66 -2.72 16.90 15.85
C ALA A 66 -1.59 17.96 15.87
N GLU A 67 -1.12 18.38 14.69
CA GLU A 67 -0.25 19.56 14.46
C GLU A 67 -1.11 20.80 14.23
#